data_AF-A0A1F8TMC4-F1
#
_entry.id   AF-A0A1F8TMC4-F1
#
_cell.length_a   1.000
_cell.length_b   1.000
_cell.length_c   1.000
_cell.angle_alpha   90.00
_cell.angle_beta   90.00
_cell.angle_gamma   90.00
#
_symmetry.space_group_name_H-M   'P 1'
#
loop_
_entity.id
_entity.type
_entity.pdbx_description
1 polymer ?
#
loop_
_entity_poly.entity_id
_entity_poly.type
_entity_poly.pdbx_seq_one_letter_code
_entity_poly.pdbx_strand_id
1 'polypeptide(L)'
;MKNSVVRWLRISYWTGAVVDFAAGLMMAIPSLFAFMNQPVNFQPGNEYRYAMGMGAPLMFGWTVLLLWADRKPLERKEILPITLLVVLGEIITQVWGVTVGFVPLGALVPTFIMQAFIFSLLLFSYLNARRME
;
A
#
# COMPACT_ATOMS: atom_id res chain seq x y z
N MET A 1 3.00 5.18 -28.36
CA MET A 1 3.91 4.73 -27.27
C MET A 1 3.86 5.63 -26.03
N LYS A 2 4.05 6.95 -26.14
CA LYS A 2 3.95 7.86 -24.98
C LYS A 2 2.61 7.80 -24.24
N ASN A 3 1.49 7.76 -24.97
CA ASN A 3 0.14 7.70 -24.39
C ASN A 3 -0.12 6.41 -23.59
N SER A 4 0.43 5.26 -24.01
CA SER A 4 0.23 3.99 -23.30
C SER A 4 1.02 3.95 -21.98
N VAL A 5 2.23 4.52 -21.94
CA VAL A 5 3.01 4.59 -20.69
C VAL A 5 2.38 5.54 -19.69
N VAL A 6 1.93 6.72 -20.15
CA VAL A 6 1.18 7.64 -19.29
C VAL A 6 -0.04 6.94 -18.70
N ARG A 7 -0.78 6.17 -19.50
CA ARG A 7 -1.94 5.39 -19.02
C ARG A 7 -1.56 4.41 -17.90
N TRP A 8 -0.48 3.65 -18.05
CA TRP A 8 -0.02 2.71 -17.02
C TRP A 8 0.42 3.40 -15.72
N LEU A 9 1.08 4.56 -15.83
CA LEU A 9 1.42 5.38 -14.67
C LEU A 9 0.15 5.86 -13.95
N ARG A 10 -0.85 6.37 -14.67
CA ARG A 10 -2.13 6.80 -14.07
C ARG A 10 -2.86 5.67 -13.36
N ILE A 11 -2.92 4.49 -14.00
CA ILE A 11 -3.50 3.29 -13.38
C ILE A 11 -2.73 2.95 -12.10
N SER A 12 -1.41 3.00 -12.12
CA SER A 12 -0.57 2.74 -10.94
C SER A 12 -0.84 3.71 -9.80
N TYR A 13 -0.91 5.02 -10.08
CA TYR A 13 -1.18 6.04 -9.06
C TYR A 13 -2.58 5.89 -8.47
N TRP A 14 -3.60 5.66 -9.28
CA TRP A 14 -4.97 5.50 -8.79
C TRP A 14 -5.15 4.21 -8.01
N THR A 15 -4.60 3.09 -8.49
CA THR A 15 -4.64 1.82 -7.76
C THR A 15 -3.94 1.95 -6.41
N GLY A 16 -2.73 2.53 -6.38
CA GLY A 16 -2.02 2.78 -5.13
C GLY A 16 -2.79 3.69 -4.18
N ALA A 17 -3.36 4.81 -4.68
CA ALA A 17 -4.13 5.73 -3.86
C ALA A 17 -5.36 5.08 -3.22
N VAL A 18 -6.08 4.23 -3.95
CA VAL A 18 -7.23 3.48 -3.39
C VAL A 18 -6.78 2.53 -2.29
N VAL A 19 -5.67 1.83 -2.51
CA VAL A 19 -5.13 0.86 -1.54
C VAL A 19 -4.63 1.57 -0.29
N ASP A 20 -3.89 2.66 -0.43
CA ASP A 20 -3.40 3.47 0.71
C ASP A 20 -4.55 4.07 1.51
N PHE A 21 -5.61 4.52 0.82
CA PHE A 21 -6.80 5.04 1.50
C PHE A 21 -7.49 3.94 2.31
N ALA A 22 -7.65 2.75 1.74
CA ALA A 22 -8.21 1.59 2.43
C ALA A 22 -7.33 1.18 3.63
N ALA A 23 -6.00 1.16 3.46
CA ALA A 23 -5.05 0.92 4.54
C ALA A 23 -5.21 1.97 5.65
N GLY A 24 -5.25 3.26 5.31
CA GLY A 24 -5.47 4.35 6.26
C GLY A 24 -6.78 4.19 7.06
N LEU A 25 -7.87 3.74 6.41
CA LEU A 25 -9.12 3.42 7.09
C LEU A 25 -8.98 2.23 8.06
N MET A 26 -8.27 1.18 7.66
CA MET A 26 -7.99 0.04 8.53
C MET A 26 -7.16 0.46 9.75
N MET A 27 -6.22 1.40 9.58
CA MET A 27 -5.46 1.95 10.69
C MET A 27 -6.31 2.81 11.63
N ALA A 28 -7.20 3.64 11.08
CA ALA A 28 -8.06 4.52 11.86
C ALA A 28 -9.19 3.78 12.60
N ILE A 29 -9.63 2.63 12.08
CA ILE A 29 -10.81 1.89 12.55
C ILE A 29 -10.39 0.48 12.97
N PRO A 30 -10.09 0.23 14.26
CA PRO A 30 -9.60 -1.07 14.72
C PRO A 30 -10.53 -2.25 14.42
N SER A 31 -11.85 -2.03 14.40
CA SER A 31 -12.82 -3.07 14.03
C SER A 31 -12.71 -3.48 12.56
N LEU A 32 -12.37 -2.54 11.67
CA LEU A 32 -12.13 -2.84 10.26
C LEU A 32 -10.84 -3.64 10.08
N PHE A 33 -9.77 -3.25 10.79
CA PHE A 33 -8.53 -4.04 10.81
C PHE A 33 -8.78 -5.48 11.29
N ALA A 34 -9.53 -5.64 12.38
CA ALA A 34 -9.87 -6.94 12.95
C ALA A 34 -10.68 -7.81 11.98
N PHE A 35 -11.66 -7.20 11.30
CA PHE A 35 -12.48 -7.89 10.31
C PHE A 35 -11.65 -8.41 9.13
N MET A 36 -10.76 -7.58 8.60
CA MET A 36 -9.99 -7.90 7.40
C MET A 36 -8.84 -8.88 7.67
N ASN A 37 -8.12 -8.72 8.78
CA ASN A 37 -6.90 -9.50 9.06
C ASN A 37 -7.13 -10.66 10.03
N GLN A 38 -8.26 -10.72 10.73
CA GLN A 38 -8.56 -11.76 11.72
C GLN A 38 -7.42 -12.06 12.71
N PRO A 39 -6.79 -11.02 13.32
CA PRO A 39 -5.71 -11.21 14.28
C PRO A 39 -6.17 -12.03 15.51
N VAL A 40 -5.27 -12.86 16.04
CA VAL A 40 -5.55 -13.76 17.17
C VAL A 40 -5.65 -12.95 18.47
N ASN A 41 -6.75 -13.12 19.21
CA ASN A 41 -7.01 -12.46 20.51
C ASN A 41 -6.86 -10.92 20.49
N PHE A 42 -7.26 -10.29 19.39
CA PHE A 42 -7.04 -8.86 19.21
C PHE A 42 -7.97 -7.98 20.06
N GLN A 43 -7.37 -7.27 21.01
CA GLN A 43 -8.02 -6.26 21.84
C GLN A 43 -7.22 -4.95 21.75
N PRO A 44 -7.67 -3.97 20.94
CA PRO A 44 -6.88 -2.76 20.67
C PRO A 44 -6.85 -1.81 21.88
N GLY A 45 -5.76 -1.89 22.65
CA GLY A 45 -5.42 -0.98 23.74
C GLY A 45 -5.00 0.42 23.28
N ASN A 46 -4.62 1.27 24.24
CA ASN A 46 -4.25 2.67 23.97
C ASN A 46 -2.96 2.78 23.14
N GLU A 47 -2.02 1.86 23.36
CA GLU A 47 -0.74 1.78 22.66
C GLU A 47 -0.95 1.50 21.16
N TYR A 48 -1.82 0.53 20.86
CA TYR A 48 -2.21 0.22 19.49
C TYR A 48 -2.91 1.42 18.84
N ARG A 49 -3.90 2.02 19.52
CA ARG A 49 -4.64 3.16 18.98
C ARG A 49 -3.76 4.38 18.73
N TYR A 50 -2.80 4.64 19.61
CA TYR A 50 -1.83 5.71 19.44
C TYR A 50 -0.90 5.44 18.25
N ALA A 51 -0.32 4.24 18.17
CA ALA A 51 0.56 3.85 17.07
C ALA A 51 -0.15 3.89 15.71
N MET A 52 -1.34 3.29 15.62
CA MET A 52 -2.14 3.32 14.39
C MET A 52 -2.67 4.72 14.07
N GLY A 53 -2.97 5.54 15.10
CA GLY A 53 -3.35 6.94 14.95
C GLY A 53 -2.23 7.82 14.40
N MET A 54 -0.95 7.48 14.65
CA MET A 54 0.18 8.12 13.98
C MET A 54 0.37 7.60 12.54
N GLY A 55 0.10 6.32 12.30
CA GLY A 55 0.26 5.71 10.99
C GLY A 55 -0.84 6.07 9.98
N ALA A 56 -2.09 6.22 10.41
CA ALA A 56 -3.20 6.52 9.50
C ALA A 56 -3.01 7.84 8.71
N PRO A 57 -2.58 8.96 9.33
CA PRO A 57 -2.22 10.18 8.60
C PRO A 57 -1.12 9.98 7.56
N LEU A 58 -0.15 9.08 7.81
CA LEU A 58 0.90 8.77 6.83
C LEU A 58 0.32 8.09 5.58
N MET A 59 -0.60 7.14 5.75
CA MET A 59 -1.27 6.46 4.63
C MET A 59 -2.21 7.40 3.87
N PHE A 60 -2.96 8.26 4.57
CA PHE A 60 -3.75 9.31 3.91
C PHE A 60 -2.87 10.34 3.20
N GLY A 61 -1.73 10.69 3.79
CA GLY A 61 -0.72 11.53 3.13
C GLY A 61 -0.18 10.89 1.85
N TRP A 62 0.10 9.58 1.87
CA TRP A 62 0.54 8.83 0.70
C TRP A 62 -0.54 8.76 -0.38
N THR A 63 -1.81 8.59 0.02
CA THR A 63 -2.97 8.67 -0.89
C THR A 63 -2.96 10.01 -1.64
N VAL A 64 -2.85 11.14 -0.93
CA VAL A 64 -2.80 12.48 -1.53
C VAL A 64 -1.57 12.65 -2.41
N LEU A 65 -0.41 12.12 -2.00
CA LEU A 65 0.83 12.16 -2.78
C LEU A 65 0.68 11.44 -4.13
N LEU A 66 0.04 10.27 -4.16
CA LEU A 66 -0.19 9.52 -5.40
C LEU A 66 -1.19 10.23 -6.33
N LEU A 67 -2.26 10.79 -5.77
CA LEU A 67 -3.20 11.62 -6.56
C LEU A 67 -2.54 12.90 -7.10
N TRP A 68 -1.59 13.47 -6.35
CA TRP A 68 -0.77 14.57 -6.83
C TRP A 68 0.19 14.11 -7.93
N ALA A 69 0.83 12.95 -7.80
CA ALA A 69 1.71 12.37 -8.80
C ALA A 69 1.02 12.18 -10.16
N ASP A 70 -0.24 11.73 -10.14
CA ASP A 70 -1.09 11.55 -11.34
C ASP A 70 -1.24 12.81 -12.20
N ARG A 71 -1.15 14.02 -11.61
CA ARG A 71 -1.24 15.29 -12.35
C ARG A 71 -0.07 15.49 -13.32
N LYS A 72 1.09 14.92 -13.01
CA LYS A 72 2.30 14.99 -13.85
C LYS A 72 3.03 13.65 -13.82
N PRO A 73 2.44 12.60 -14.43
CA PRO A 73 2.78 11.23 -14.12
C PRO A 73 4.20 10.84 -14.56
N LEU A 74 4.66 11.37 -15.70
CA LEU A 74 6.02 11.15 -16.22
C LEU A 74 7.08 11.92 -15.44
N GLU A 75 6.81 13.18 -15.05
CA GLU A 75 7.74 14.01 -14.27
C GLU A 75 7.93 13.47 -12.84
N ARG A 76 6.94 12.71 -12.34
CA ARG A 76 6.89 12.24 -10.94
C ARG A 76 6.98 10.72 -10.80
N LYS A 77 7.42 10.02 -11.86
CA LYS A 77 7.51 8.55 -11.91
C LYS A 77 8.36 7.93 -10.80
N GLU A 78 9.30 8.69 -10.23
CA GLU A 78 10.14 8.24 -9.11
C GLU A 78 9.38 8.01 -7.80
N ILE A 79 8.11 8.42 -7.69
CA ILE A 79 7.25 8.06 -6.55
C ILE A 79 6.94 6.56 -6.53
N LEU A 80 6.92 5.90 -7.70
CA LEU A 80 6.65 4.46 -7.79
C LEU A 80 7.70 3.59 -7.06
N PRO A 81 9.03 3.74 -7.31
CA PRO A 81 10.02 2.96 -6.58
C PRO A 81 10.05 3.25 -5.08
N ILE A 82 9.75 4.49 -4.65
CA ILE A 82 9.59 4.78 -3.21
C ILE A 82 8.40 4.02 -2.64
N THR A 83 7.28 3.96 -3.37
CA THR A 83 6.09 3.19 -2.96
C THR A 83 6.35 1.67 -2.94
N LEU A 84 7.19 1.15 -3.85
CA LEU A 84 7.64 -0.25 -3.79
C LEU A 84 8.34 -0.58 -2.47
N LEU A 85 9.14 0.35 -1.92
CA LEU A 85 9.79 0.15 -0.61
C LEU A 85 8.76 0.08 0.52
N VAL A 86 7.70 0.87 0.46
CA VAL A 86 6.61 0.83 1.44
C VAL A 86 5.91 -0.54 1.40
N VAL A 87 5.59 -1.04 0.21
CA VAL A 87 4.98 -2.37 0.02
C VAL A 87 5.89 -3.49 0.56
N LEU A 88 7.20 -3.42 0.32
CA LEU A 88 8.15 -4.39 0.87
C LEU A 88 8.23 -4.33 2.41
N GLY A 89 8.24 -3.13 2.98
CA GLY A 89 8.18 -2.95 4.44
C GLY A 89 6.93 -3.59 5.04
N GLU A 90 5.77 -3.39 4.40
CA GLU A 90 4.51 -3.98 4.84
C GLU A 90 4.53 -5.52 4.76
N ILE A 91 5.04 -6.10 3.67
CA ILE A 91 5.21 -7.56 3.53
C ILE A 91 6.08 -8.11 4.66
N ILE A 92 7.18 -7.45 4.99
CA ILE A 92 8.08 -7.88 6.08
C ILE A 92 7.33 -7.88 7.43
N THR A 93 6.57 -6.81 7.72
CA THR A 93 5.76 -6.72 8.95
C THR A 93 4.69 -7.81 9.00
N GLN A 94 4.04 -8.11 7.88
CA GLN A 94 3.02 -9.15 7.79
C GLN A 94 3.60 -10.56 7.98
N VAL A 95 4.74 -10.85 7.34
CA VAL A 95 5.46 -12.12 7.54
C VAL A 95 5.84 -12.27 9.00
N TRP A 96 6.39 -11.22 9.63
CA TRP A 96 6.69 -11.23 11.06
C TRP A 96 5.43 -11.48 11.91
N GLY A 97 4.30 -10.84 11.59
CA GLY A 97 3.02 -11.06 12.28
C GLY A 97 2.53 -12.51 12.21
N VAL A 98 2.76 -13.19 11.09
CA VAL A 98 2.48 -14.62 10.94
C VAL A 98 3.44 -15.47 11.76
N THR A 99 4.75 -15.17 11.74
CA THR A 99 5.75 -16.00 12.42
C THR A 99 5.62 -15.97 13.94
N VAL A 100 5.15 -14.86 14.51
CA VAL A 100 4.86 -14.73 15.95
C VAL A 100 3.44 -15.17 16.34
N GLY A 101 2.65 -15.66 15.38
CA GLY A 101 1.28 -16.15 15.63
C GLY A 101 0.25 -15.05 15.89
N PHE A 102 0.55 -13.79 15.56
CA PHE A 102 -0.38 -12.67 15.73
C PHE A 102 -1.51 -12.69 14.69
N VAL A 103 -1.21 -13.12 13.47
CA VAL A 103 -2.18 -13.22 12.35
C VAL A 103 -2.05 -14.58 11.68
N PRO A 104 -3.16 -15.30 11.41
CA PRO A 104 -3.09 -16.55 10.66
C PRO A 104 -2.72 -16.29 9.19
N LEU A 105 -1.83 -17.10 8.62
CA LEU A 105 -1.40 -16.96 7.22
C LEU A 105 -2.59 -16.92 6.24
N GLY A 106 -3.61 -17.75 6.48
CA GLY A 106 -4.80 -17.81 5.62
C GLY A 106 -5.55 -16.48 5.50
N ALA A 107 -5.54 -15.65 6.54
CA ALA A 107 -6.17 -14.33 6.50
C ALA A 107 -5.38 -13.31 5.66
N LEU A 108 -4.07 -13.50 5.50
CA LEU A 108 -3.20 -12.61 4.72
C LEU A 108 -3.02 -13.02 3.26
N VAL A 109 -3.48 -14.22 2.85
CA VAL A 109 -3.39 -14.66 1.44
C VAL A 109 -3.98 -13.63 0.47
N PRO A 110 -5.19 -13.05 0.70
CA PRO A 110 -5.72 -12.02 -0.18
C PRO A 110 -4.82 -10.78 -0.24
N THR A 111 -4.26 -10.35 0.90
CA THR A 111 -3.37 -9.21 0.99
C THR A 111 -2.07 -9.44 0.23
N PHE A 112 -1.46 -10.61 0.35
CA PHE A 112 -0.26 -10.96 -0.41
C PHE A 112 -0.51 -11.01 -1.93
N ILE A 113 -1.67 -11.51 -2.37
CA ILE A 113 -2.04 -11.49 -3.80
C ILE A 113 -2.17 -10.03 -4.28
N MET A 114 -2.85 -9.19 -3.52
CA MET A 114 -3.02 -7.78 -3.83
C MET A 114 -1.65 -7.06 -3.88
N GLN A 115 -0.78 -7.28 -2.89
CA GLN A 115 0.55 -6.68 -2.84
C GLN A 115 1.44 -7.16 -4.00
N ALA A 116 1.42 -8.45 -4.34
CA ALA A 116 2.15 -8.97 -5.49
C ALA A 116 1.67 -8.33 -6.80
N PHE A 117 0.36 -8.15 -6.95
CA PHE A 117 -0.23 -7.46 -8.09
C PHE A 117 0.21 -5.98 -8.15
N ILE A 118 0.08 -5.23 -7.05
CA ILE A 118 0.48 -3.83 -6.97
C ILE A 118 1.97 -3.69 -7.25
N PHE A 119 2.82 -4.48 -6.59
CA PHE A 119 4.26 -4.47 -6.78
C PHE A 119 4.63 -4.66 -8.26
N SER A 120 4.02 -5.66 -8.90
CA SER A 120 4.22 -5.95 -10.32
C SER A 120 3.78 -4.79 -11.21
N LEU A 121 2.61 -4.19 -10.92
CA LEU A 121 2.06 -3.05 -11.64
C LEU A 121 2.95 -1.80 -11.54
N LEU A 122 3.38 -1.45 -10.33
CA LEU A 122 4.23 -0.27 -10.09
C LEU A 122 5.60 -0.46 -10.75
N LEU A 123 6.22 -1.64 -10.58
CA LEU A 123 7.52 -1.96 -11.17
C LEU A 123 7.46 -1.92 -12.70
N PHE A 124 6.46 -2.57 -13.30
CA PHE A 124 6.26 -2.56 -14.75
C PHE A 124 6.07 -1.13 -15.29
N SER A 125 5.23 -0.33 -14.63
CA SER A 125 4.94 1.04 -15.04
C SER A 125 6.18 1.93 -14.94
N TYR A 126 6.97 1.77 -13.88
CA TYR A 126 8.23 2.49 -13.70
C TYR A 126 9.26 2.12 -14.78
N LEU A 127 9.51 0.83 -14.99
CA LEU A 127 10.49 0.36 -15.99
C LEU A 127 10.13 0.84 -17.40
N ASN A 128 8.84 0.87 -17.74
CA ASN A 128 8.39 1.40 -19.03
C ASN A 128 8.52 2.93 -19.13
N ALA A 129 8.28 3.65 -18.05
CA ALA A 129 8.43 5.11 -18.01
C ALA A 129 9.90 5.55 -18.07
N ARG A 130 10.80 4.78 -17.46
CA ARG A 130 12.25 5.03 -17.50
C ARG A 130 12.84 4.88 -18.90
N ARG A 131 12.30 3.97 -19.73
CA ARG A 131 12.73 3.79 -21.14
C ARG A 131 12.38 4.97 -22.06
N MET A 132 11.68 5.99 -21.56
CA MET A 132 11.32 7.19 -22.33
C MET A 132 12.25 8.39 -22.09
N GLU A 133 13.24 8.23 -21.23
CA GLU A 133 14.38 9.14 -21.09
C GLU A 133 15.44 8.82 -22.14
#